data_AF-A0A024TGT9-F1
#
_entry.id   AF-A0A024TGT9-F1
#
_cell.length_a   1.000
_cell.length_b   1.000
_cell.length_c   1.000
_cell.angle_alpha   90.00
_cell.angle_beta   90.00
_cell.angle_gamma   90.00
#
_symmetry.space_group_name_H-M   'P 1'
#
loop_
_entity.id
_entity.type
_entity.pdbx_description
1 polymer ?
#
loop_
_entity_poly.entity_id
_entity_poly.type
_entity_poly.pdbx_seq_one_letter_code
_entity_poly.pdbx_strand_id
1 'polypeptide(L)'
;MLVLPGLTKCNAQPDDKSIGQHFVALASPLGDNPSITDNAAWRDLPNPMDTANWFRVATMLWFDSLIHRGAKRTMQENDVWKLCPRDTAAHLHAKFHVHWQQELNGHADRPKFGRAMWKTLKLTTLWATTLHGLYAVLMLVQPTMVKLLLEYLQTPRDQLSPGVSMGYFLAALLSVLSVVAITLADFGQYLNTTLGVNAKSIVMDSVYHKTLKLSRCSNAKMTSGEIVTMAAVDSERLFQGYMVVPWLVVAPATLIAVFILVGIEMGFVVGLVGGLSIAAVLYWGLVSAKAVGQARHHITTIQAERVKLTNEILHGIRVVKLYAWETYMEERIKTIRAKELALLRSYQYQRVLNTVVLSIAPVFSLALCLALYIAQGNELTTPLAFTIIAYVNH
;
A
#
# COMPACT_ATOMS: atom_id res chain seq x y z
N MET A 1 67.32 -7.58 19.86
CA MET A 1 68.48 -8.47 20.02
C MET A 1 67.90 -9.86 20.30
N LEU A 2 67.88 -10.87 19.44
CA LEU A 2 68.60 -11.24 18.21
C LEU A 2 67.60 -11.96 17.27
N VAL A 3 67.52 -11.56 16.00
CA VAL A 3 68.06 -12.26 14.80
C VAL A 3 67.23 -13.49 14.36
N LEU A 4 66.47 -13.27 13.28
CA LEU A 4 65.98 -14.29 12.35
C LEU A 4 67.00 -14.44 11.19
N PRO A 5 67.25 -15.67 10.71
CA PRO A 5 67.59 -15.95 9.31
C PRO A 5 66.44 -16.78 8.68
N GLY A 6 66.07 -16.71 7.40
CA GLY A 6 66.69 -16.19 6.20
C GLY A 6 66.53 -17.24 5.08
N LEU A 7 65.81 -16.86 4.01
CA LEU A 7 65.87 -17.42 2.63
C LEU A 7 65.23 -18.82 2.42
N THR A 8 64.56 -19.18 1.31
CA THR A 8 64.72 -18.84 -0.12
C THR A 8 63.39 -19.02 -0.89
N LYS A 9 63.19 -18.21 -1.94
CA LYS A 9 62.20 -18.42 -3.02
C LYS A 9 62.52 -19.69 -3.81
N CYS A 10 61.50 -20.41 -4.28
CA CYS A 10 61.62 -21.32 -5.42
C CYS A 10 60.44 -21.14 -6.37
N ASN A 11 60.76 -20.72 -7.60
CA ASN A 11 59.87 -20.67 -8.75
C ASN A 11 59.50 -22.11 -9.16
N ALA A 12 58.22 -22.35 -9.46
CA ALA A 12 57.81 -23.48 -10.28
C ALA A 12 56.69 -23.02 -11.22
N GLN A 13 57.05 -22.92 -12.49
CA GLN A 13 56.17 -22.78 -13.64
C GLN A 13 55.84 -24.19 -14.15
N PRO A 14 54.64 -24.43 -14.69
CA PRO A 14 54.47 -25.46 -15.70
C PRO A 14 53.83 -24.87 -16.96
N ASP A 15 54.66 -24.69 -17.98
CA ASP A 15 54.29 -24.83 -19.39
C ASP A 15 54.41 -26.34 -19.71
N ASP A 16 53.69 -27.03 -20.58
CA ASP A 16 52.66 -26.74 -21.59
C ASP A 16 52.15 -28.12 -22.04
N LYS A 17 50.85 -28.22 -22.38
CA LYS A 17 50.33 -28.90 -23.58
C LYS A 17 48.83 -29.19 -23.46
N SER A 18 48.08 -28.31 -24.11
CA SER A 18 47.00 -28.60 -25.05
C SER A 18 46.30 -29.96 -24.96
N ILE A 19 44.97 -29.93 -24.76
CA ILE A 19 43.94 -30.40 -25.71
C ILE A 19 42.55 -30.12 -25.11
N GLY A 20 41.75 -29.32 -25.83
CA GLY A 20 40.29 -29.43 -25.84
C GLY A 20 39.51 -28.67 -24.76
N GLN A 21 39.17 -27.41 -25.04
CA GLN A 21 37.77 -26.92 -25.14
C GLN A 21 37.75 -25.38 -25.15
N HIS A 22 37.95 -24.80 -26.34
CA HIS A 22 37.46 -23.45 -26.62
C HIS A 22 35.95 -23.54 -26.80
N PHE A 23 35.17 -23.39 -25.73
CA PHE A 23 33.77 -23.03 -25.87
C PHE A 23 33.70 -21.52 -26.16
N VAL A 24 33.77 -21.17 -27.44
CA VAL A 24 33.21 -19.90 -27.90
C VAL A 24 31.71 -20.09 -27.91
N ALA A 25 31.03 -19.55 -26.90
CA ALA A 25 29.58 -19.47 -26.91
C ALA A 25 29.16 -18.67 -28.16
N LEU A 26 28.42 -19.30 -29.06
CA LEU A 26 27.86 -18.63 -30.23
C LEU A 26 26.91 -17.53 -29.76
N ALA A 27 27.20 -16.29 -30.14
CA ALA A 27 26.28 -15.18 -29.94
C ALA A 27 24.95 -15.50 -30.65
N SER A 28 23.84 -15.37 -29.93
CA SER A 28 22.51 -15.42 -30.52
C SER A 28 22.40 -14.35 -31.60
N PRO A 29 21.82 -14.64 -32.78
CA PRO A 29 21.64 -13.66 -33.85
C PRO A 29 20.60 -12.57 -33.52
N LEU A 30 20.07 -12.55 -32.29
CA LEU A 30 19.24 -11.49 -31.72
C LEU A 30 20.01 -10.59 -30.73
N GLY A 31 21.34 -10.60 -30.79
CA GLY A 31 22.18 -9.69 -30.01
C GLY A 31 22.16 -8.28 -30.58
N ASP A 32 21.30 -7.42 -30.04
CA ASP A 32 21.53 -5.97 -30.10
C ASP A 32 22.96 -5.70 -29.62
N ASN A 33 23.77 -5.02 -30.44
CA ASN A 33 25.07 -4.51 -30.00
C ASN A 33 24.86 -3.75 -28.69
N PRO A 34 25.45 -4.17 -27.55
CA PRO A 34 25.33 -3.41 -26.32
C PRO A 34 26.03 -2.08 -26.56
N SER A 35 25.23 -1.02 -26.61
CA SER A 35 25.76 0.34 -26.54
C SER A 35 26.71 0.42 -25.34
N ILE A 36 27.80 1.17 -25.47
CA ILE A 36 28.90 1.28 -24.48
C ILE A 36 28.43 1.70 -23.06
N THR A 37 27.16 2.07 -22.91
CA THR A 37 26.45 2.31 -21.64
C THR A 37 25.93 1.06 -20.90
N ASP A 38 25.97 -0.14 -21.49
CA ASP A 38 25.40 -1.36 -20.87
C ASP A 38 26.31 -2.08 -19.85
N ASN A 39 27.56 -1.63 -19.67
CA ASN A 39 28.52 -2.26 -18.75
C ASN A 39 28.55 -1.63 -17.34
N ALA A 40 27.88 -0.51 -17.11
CA ALA A 40 27.77 0.09 -15.77
C ALA A 40 26.63 -0.57 -15.00
N ALA A 41 26.93 -1.11 -13.81
CA ALA A 41 25.89 -1.58 -12.89
C ALA A 41 24.94 -0.41 -12.58
N TRP A 42 23.63 -0.61 -12.76
CA TRP A 42 22.64 0.44 -12.52
C TRP A 42 22.66 0.94 -11.08
N ARG A 43 23.12 0.11 -10.15
CA ARG A 43 23.39 0.45 -8.75
C ARG A 43 24.25 1.70 -8.57
N ASP A 44 25.19 1.93 -9.48
CA ASP A 44 26.12 3.07 -9.40
C ASP A 44 25.60 4.30 -10.15
N LEU A 45 24.56 4.13 -10.97
CA LEU A 45 23.93 5.20 -11.72
C LEU A 45 22.95 5.98 -10.81
N PRO A 46 22.83 7.31 -11.02
CA PRO A 46 21.82 8.11 -10.34
C PRO A 46 20.41 7.65 -10.72
N ASN A 47 19.45 7.95 -9.86
CA ASN A 47 18.06 7.59 -10.12
C ASN A 47 17.54 8.37 -11.35
N PRO A 48 16.90 7.71 -12.34
CA PRO A 48 16.36 8.38 -13.52
C PRO A 48 15.39 9.50 -13.19
N MET A 49 14.69 9.40 -12.04
CA MET A 49 13.77 10.42 -11.55
C MET A 49 14.44 11.79 -11.33
N ASP A 50 15.72 11.82 -10.97
CA ASP A 50 16.42 13.08 -10.69
C ASP A 50 16.75 13.85 -11.99
N THR A 51 16.88 13.14 -13.11
CA THR A 51 17.15 13.71 -14.44
C THR A 51 15.90 13.79 -15.34
N ALA A 52 14.80 13.16 -14.94
CA ALA A 52 13.59 13.07 -15.75
C ALA A 52 12.80 14.38 -15.76
N ASN A 53 12.26 14.74 -16.92
CA ASN A 53 11.29 15.83 -17.04
C ASN A 53 10.04 15.54 -16.20
N TRP A 54 9.37 16.59 -15.73
CA TRP A 54 8.17 16.50 -14.89
C TRP A 54 7.10 15.58 -15.47
N PHE A 55 6.92 15.57 -16.80
CA PHE A 55 5.94 14.71 -17.48
C PHE A 55 6.26 13.22 -17.27
N ARG A 56 7.52 12.82 -17.46
CA ARG A 56 7.96 11.42 -17.25
C ARG A 56 7.86 10.99 -15.79
N VAL A 57 8.03 11.94 -14.86
CA VAL A 57 7.84 11.70 -13.43
C VAL A 57 6.36 11.50 -13.11
N ALA A 58 5.49 12.39 -13.60
CA ALA A 58 4.06 12.34 -13.37
C ALA A 58 3.40 11.08 -13.94
N THR A 59 3.81 10.64 -15.14
CA THR A 59 3.30 9.42 -15.79
C THR A 59 4.08 8.16 -15.41
N MET A 60 5.06 8.25 -14.50
CA MET A 60 5.95 7.16 -14.09
C MET A 60 6.72 6.44 -15.20
N LEU A 61 6.81 7.04 -16.39
CA LEU A 61 7.57 6.48 -17.52
C LEU A 61 9.07 6.37 -17.26
N TRP A 62 9.59 7.02 -16.21
CA TRP A 62 10.98 6.86 -15.79
C TRP A 62 11.33 5.43 -15.36
N PHE A 63 10.35 4.64 -14.90
CA PHE A 63 10.54 3.27 -14.40
C PHE A 63 10.42 2.19 -15.50
N ASP A 64 9.93 2.54 -16.69
CA ASP A 64 9.64 1.62 -17.79
C ASP A 64 10.85 0.75 -18.21
N SER A 65 12.03 1.36 -18.23
CA SER A 65 13.28 0.65 -18.56
C SER A 65 13.62 -0.48 -17.58
N LEU A 66 13.20 -0.38 -16.31
CA LEU A 66 13.37 -1.48 -15.34
C LEU A 66 12.39 -2.61 -15.61
N ILE A 67 11.14 -2.27 -15.93
CA ILE A 67 10.11 -3.27 -16.29
C ILE A 67 10.56 -4.07 -17.51
N HIS A 68 11.01 -3.40 -18.57
CA HIS A 68 11.46 -4.06 -19.79
C HIS A 68 12.67 -4.98 -19.53
N ARG A 69 13.60 -4.55 -18.68
CA ARG A 69 14.75 -5.38 -18.29
C ARG A 69 14.31 -6.60 -17.46
N GLY A 70 13.42 -6.41 -16.49
CA GLY A 70 12.84 -7.49 -15.69
C GLY A 70 12.01 -8.49 -16.49
N ALA A 71 11.40 -8.06 -17.60
CA ALA A 71 10.69 -8.94 -18.52
C ALA A 71 11.66 -9.85 -19.32
N LYS A 72 12.87 -9.36 -19.62
CA LYS A 72 13.89 -10.12 -20.37
C LYS A 72 14.74 -11.02 -19.50
N ARG A 73 15.03 -10.63 -18.25
CA ARG A 73 15.87 -11.40 -17.32
C ARG A 73 15.46 -11.23 -15.88
N THR A 74 15.77 -12.23 -15.05
CA THR A 74 15.63 -12.13 -13.60
C THR A 74 16.52 -11.00 -13.06
N MET A 75 15.91 -10.03 -12.38
CA MET A 75 16.61 -8.88 -11.83
C MET A 75 17.58 -9.28 -10.71
N GLN A 76 18.77 -8.70 -10.74
CA GLN A 76 19.77 -8.79 -9.67
C GLN A 76 19.91 -7.45 -8.94
N GLU A 77 20.60 -7.42 -7.79
CA GLU A 77 20.82 -6.17 -7.03
C GLU A 77 21.52 -5.08 -7.86
N ASN A 78 22.39 -5.48 -8.80
CA ASN A 78 23.11 -4.58 -9.70
C ASN A 78 22.22 -3.98 -10.80
N ASP A 79 21.00 -4.49 -10.98
CA ASP A 79 20.06 -4.05 -12.02
C ASP A 79 19.12 -2.94 -11.55
N VAL A 80 19.24 -2.49 -10.30
CA VAL A 80 18.37 -1.46 -9.71
C VAL A 80 19.16 -0.18 -9.47
N TRP A 81 18.57 0.98 -9.75
CA TRP A 81 19.22 2.26 -9.52
C TRP A 81 19.45 2.57 -8.05
N LYS A 82 20.39 3.47 -7.80
CA LYS A 82 20.55 4.08 -6.49
C LYS A 82 19.26 4.81 -6.07
N LEU A 83 18.99 4.77 -4.77
CA LEU A 83 17.88 5.51 -4.18
C LEU A 83 18.11 7.03 -4.31
N CYS A 84 17.03 7.78 -4.57
CA CYS A 84 17.05 9.24 -4.58
C CYS A 84 17.62 9.78 -3.25
N PRO A 85 18.51 10.80 -3.25
CA PRO A 85 19.13 11.31 -2.03
C PRO A 85 18.13 11.70 -0.92
N ARG A 86 16.97 12.24 -1.30
CA ARG A 86 15.86 12.63 -0.40
C ARG A 86 15.22 11.47 0.38
N ASP A 87 15.28 10.26 -0.17
CA ASP A 87 14.65 9.07 0.43
C ASP A 87 15.68 8.18 1.13
N THR A 88 16.97 8.57 1.12
CA THR A 88 18.02 7.82 1.83
C THR A 88 17.82 7.88 3.34
N ALA A 89 18.14 6.78 4.02
CA ALA A 89 18.06 6.70 5.49
C ALA A 89 18.87 7.81 6.17
N ALA A 90 20.05 8.17 5.66
CA ALA A 90 20.86 9.25 6.20
C ALA A 90 20.14 10.62 6.13
N HIS A 91 19.51 10.94 5.00
CA HIS A 91 18.75 12.18 4.86
C HIS A 91 17.51 12.19 5.75
N LEU A 92 16.74 11.10 5.76
CA LEU A 92 15.55 10.95 6.58
C LEU A 92 15.88 11.02 8.08
N HIS A 93 16.97 10.39 8.51
CA HIS A 93 17.49 10.47 9.88
C HIS A 93 17.79 11.92 10.26
N ALA A 94 18.59 12.63 9.45
CA ALA A 94 18.95 14.02 9.73
C ALA A 94 17.70 14.91 9.86
N LYS A 95 16.74 14.75 8.94
CA LYS A 95 15.49 15.51 8.94
C LYS A 95 14.63 15.18 10.17
N PHE A 96 14.46 13.90 10.50
CA PHE A 96 13.70 13.46 11.66
C PHE A 96 14.35 13.91 12.97
N HIS A 97 15.67 13.78 13.08
CA HIS A 97 16.44 14.11 14.28
C HIS A 97 16.26 15.57 14.68
N VAL A 98 16.23 16.51 13.72
CA VAL A 98 15.93 17.92 14.00
C VAL A 98 14.57 18.09 14.69
N HIS A 99 13.53 17.47 14.16
CA HIS A 99 12.18 17.55 14.74
C HIS A 99 12.05 16.78 16.06
N TRP A 100 12.79 15.68 16.22
CA TRP A 100 12.83 14.93 17.46
C TRP A 100 13.51 15.72 18.59
N GLN A 101 14.62 16.39 18.31
CA GLN A 101 15.29 17.27 19.29
C GLN A 101 14.41 18.47 19.68
N GLN A 102 13.71 19.07 18.72
CA GLN A 102 12.73 20.12 19.01
C GLN A 102 11.61 19.62 19.93
N GLU A 103 11.14 18.38 19.74
CA GLU A 103 10.10 17.79 20.59
C GLU A 103 10.63 17.49 22.00
N LEU A 104 11.86 16.98 22.13
CA LEU A 104 12.51 16.74 23.41
C LEU A 104 12.70 18.03 24.22
N ASN A 105 13.13 19.10 23.57
CA ASN A 105 13.38 20.39 24.23
C ASN A 105 12.08 21.14 24.57
N GLY A 106 11.07 21.06 23.71
CA GLY A 106 9.79 21.77 23.90
C GLY A 106 8.77 21.03 24.77
N HIS A 107 8.89 19.70 24.91
CA HIS A 107 7.94 18.85 25.65
C HIS A 107 8.68 17.81 26.49
N ALA A 108 9.58 18.27 27.36
CA ALA A 108 10.49 17.43 28.14
C ALA A 108 9.75 16.34 28.97
N ASP A 109 8.58 16.65 29.52
CA ASP A 109 7.84 15.72 30.38
C ASP A 109 7.24 14.54 29.61
N ARG A 110 6.79 14.75 28.36
CA ARG A 110 6.08 13.74 27.53
C ARG A 110 6.32 13.97 26.03
N PRO A 111 7.53 13.70 25.52
CA PRO A 111 7.82 13.86 24.09
C PRO A 111 7.03 12.84 23.26
N LYS A 112 6.42 13.28 22.16
CA LYS A 112 5.58 12.43 21.29
C LYS A 112 6.28 12.11 19.97
N PHE A 113 6.69 10.85 19.81
CA PHE A 113 7.31 10.36 18.57
C PHE A 113 6.46 10.64 17.32
N GLY A 114 5.15 10.39 17.40
CA GLY A 114 4.22 10.64 16.30
C GLY A 114 4.16 12.10 15.83
N ARG A 115 4.41 13.06 16.73
CA ARG A 115 4.42 14.49 16.37
C ARG A 115 5.68 14.86 15.59
N ALA A 116 6.84 14.33 16.00
CA ALA A 116 8.09 14.49 15.26
C ALA A 116 8.02 13.82 13.87
N MET A 117 7.42 12.62 13.80
CA MET A 117 7.15 11.93 12.53
C MET A 117 6.26 12.76 11.60
N TRP A 118 5.13 13.27 12.11
CA TRP A 118 4.23 14.13 11.35
C TRP A 118 4.97 15.36 10.80
N LYS A 119 5.73 16.08 11.62
CA LYS A 119 6.51 17.25 11.17
C LYS A 119 7.51 16.90 10.08
N THR A 120 8.13 15.72 10.15
CA THR A 120 9.13 15.25 9.18
C THR A 120 8.50 14.95 7.82
N LEU A 121 7.30 14.36 7.81
CA LEU A 121 6.67 13.83 6.60
C LEU A 121 5.50 14.69 6.07
N LYS A 122 5.05 15.71 6.83
CA LYS A 122 3.85 16.52 6.52
C LYS A 122 3.80 17.06 5.09
N LEU A 123 4.93 17.49 4.52
CA LEU A 123 4.91 18.11 3.19
C LEU A 123 4.54 17.09 2.12
N THR A 124 5.15 15.90 2.18
CA THR A 124 4.82 14.79 1.28
C THR A 124 3.40 14.30 1.53
N THR A 125 2.97 14.22 2.79
CA THR A 125 1.58 13.86 3.13
C THR A 125 0.58 14.86 2.56
N LEU A 126 0.81 16.16 2.71
CA LEU A 126 -0.08 17.20 2.18
C LEU A 126 -0.17 17.12 0.66
N TRP A 127 0.95 16.98 -0.04
CA TRP A 127 0.97 16.81 -1.50
C TRP A 127 0.21 15.55 -1.94
N ALA A 128 0.45 14.42 -1.29
CA ALA A 128 -0.27 13.18 -1.59
C ALA A 128 -1.79 13.35 -1.36
N THR A 129 -2.20 13.97 -0.24
CA THR A 129 -3.62 14.24 0.05
C THR A 129 -4.24 15.19 -0.97
N THR A 130 -3.53 16.24 -1.38
CA THR A 130 -4.02 17.18 -2.41
C THR A 130 -4.23 16.48 -3.75
N LEU A 131 -3.32 15.60 -4.18
CA LEU A 131 -3.46 14.86 -5.44
C LEU A 131 -4.66 13.89 -5.40
N HIS A 132 -4.83 13.16 -4.30
CA HIS A 132 -6.01 12.29 -4.12
C HIS A 132 -7.30 13.10 -4.05
N GLY A 133 -7.28 14.29 -3.44
CA GLY A 133 -8.42 15.21 -3.44
C GLY A 133 -8.76 15.72 -4.83
N LEU A 134 -7.76 16.08 -5.64
CA LEU A 134 -7.97 16.51 -7.04
C LEU A 134 -8.51 15.36 -7.90
N TYR A 135 -7.94 14.16 -7.75
CA TYR A 135 -8.46 12.95 -8.36
C TYR A 135 -9.94 12.72 -8.00
N ALA A 136 -10.27 12.82 -6.71
CA ALA A 136 -11.64 12.66 -6.22
C ALA A 136 -12.60 13.67 -6.86
N VAL A 137 -12.21 14.96 -6.96
CA VAL A 137 -13.03 15.98 -7.63
C VAL A 137 -13.24 15.63 -9.10
N LEU A 138 -12.18 15.24 -9.83
CA LEU A 138 -12.30 14.87 -11.25
C LEU A 138 -13.17 13.64 -11.44
N MET A 139 -13.08 12.65 -10.55
CA MET A 139 -13.96 11.48 -10.54
C MET A 139 -15.43 11.88 -10.35
N LEU A 140 -15.73 12.85 -9.48
CA LEU A 140 -17.09 13.36 -9.30
C LEU A 140 -17.60 14.18 -10.50
N VAL A 141 -16.71 14.78 -11.30
CA VAL A 141 -17.11 15.52 -12.51
C VAL A 141 -17.48 14.57 -13.66
N GLN A 142 -16.90 13.37 -13.71
CA GLN A 142 -17.12 12.41 -14.82
C GLN A 142 -18.58 12.02 -15.02
N PRO A 143 -19.37 11.66 -13.98
CA PRO A 143 -20.80 11.39 -14.13
C PRO A 143 -21.60 12.55 -14.73
N THR A 144 -21.27 13.80 -14.37
CA THR A 144 -21.92 14.98 -14.96
C THR A 144 -21.60 15.11 -16.45
N MET A 145 -20.37 14.80 -16.86
CA MET A 145 -20.00 14.80 -18.29
C MET A 145 -20.74 13.72 -19.07
N VAL A 146 -20.91 12.53 -18.48
CA VAL A 146 -21.71 11.45 -19.07
C VAL A 146 -23.18 11.88 -19.19
N LYS A 147 -23.73 12.56 -18.19
CA LYS A 147 -25.09 13.13 -18.23
C LYS A 147 -25.27 14.05 -19.43
N LEU A 148 -24.39 15.05 -19.57
CA LEU A 148 -24.44 16.03 -20.67
C LEU A 148 -24.33 15.35 -22.04
N LEU A 149 -23.47 14.33 -22.15
CA LEU A 149 -23.35 13.55 -23.38
C LEU A 149 -24.65 12.79 -23.70
N LEU A 150 -25.29 12.18 -22.70
CA LEU A 150 -26.56 11.47 -22.87
C LEU A 150 -27.70 12.43 -23.25
N GLU A 151 -27.81 13.58 -22.59
CA GLU A 151 -28.79 14.62 -22.94
C GLU A 151 -28.60 15.13 -24.37
N TYR A 152 -27.35 15.33 -24.78
CA TYR A 152 -27.01 15.70 -26.14
C TYR A 152 -27.42 14.61 -27.16
N LEU A 153 -27.21 13.33 -26.84
CA LEU A 153 -27.61 12.21 -27.70
C LEU A 153 -29.13 12.04 -27.82
N GLN A 154 -29.88 12.49 -26.80
CA GLN A 154 -31.34 12.46 -26.79
C GLN A 154 -31.98 13.67 -27.47
N THR A 155 -31.21 14.73 -27.73
CA THR A 155 -31.72 15.94 -28.39
C THR A 155 -32.01 15.67 -29.87
N PRO A 156 -33.20 16.02 -30.39
CA PRO A 156 -33.53 15.84 -31.81
C PRO A 156 -32.56 16.60 -32.73
N ARG A 157 -32.17 15.96 -33.85
CA ARG A 157 -31.16 16.49 -34.81
C ARG A 157 -31.41 17.93 -35.26
N ASP A 158 -32.67 18.33 -35.33
CA ASP A 158 -33.09 19.65 -35.83
C ASP A 158 -32.80 20.78 -34.83
N GLN A 159 -32.49 20.47 -33.57
CA GLN A 159 -32.18 21.42 -32.50
C GLN A 159 -30.69 21.44 -32.11
N LEU A 160 -29.85 20.65 -32.77
CA LEU A 160 -28.41 20.57 -32.48
C LEU A 160 -27.66 21.81 -33.00
N SER A 161 -27.51 22.83 -32.16
CA SER A 161 -26.56 23.94 -32.37
C SER A 161 -25.45 23.80 -31.32
N PRO A 162 -24.20 23.44 -31.68
CA PRO A 162 -23.47 23.61 -32.95
C PRO A 162 -23.22 22.30 -33.76
N GLY A 163 -24.25 21.46 -33.94
CA GLY A 163 -24.15 20.21 -34.71
C GLY A 163 -23.31 19.12 -34.04
N VAL A 164 -22.92 18.07 -34.81
CA VAL A 164 -22.25 16.83 -34.33
C VAL A 164 -20.94 17.10 -33.57
N SER A 165 -20.30 18.25 -33.81
CA SER A 165 -19.02 18.66 -33.21
C SER A 165 -19.03 18.69 -31.67
N MET A 166 -20.15 19.09 -31.07
CA MET A 166 -20.27 19.19 -29.61
C MET A 166 -20.25 17.83 -28.92
N GLY A 167 -20.84 16.81 -29.54
CA GLY A 167 -20.78 15.43 -29.03
C GLY A 167 -19.36 14.87 -29.02
N TYR A 168 -18.60 15.11 -30.10
CA TYR A 168 -17.18 14.73 -30.13
C TYR A 168 -16.34 15.52 -29.12
N PHE A 169 -16.64 16.80 -28.91
CA PHE A 169 -15.99 17.62 -27.89
C PHE A 169 -16.24 17.08 -26.48
N LEU A 170 -17.49 16.76 -26.12
CA LEU A 170 -17.85 16.17 -24.83
C LEU A 170 -17.16 14.83 -24.60
N ALA A 171 -17.13 13.96 -25.62
CA ALA A 171 -16.45 12.67 -25.54
C ALA A 171 -14.92 12.81 -25.39
N ALA A 172 -14.30 13.73 -26.14
CA ALA A 172 -12.88 14.03 -26.02
C ALA A 172 -12.54 14.63 -24.65
N LEU A 173 -13.37 15.55 -24.14
CA LEU A 173 -13.21 16.15 -22.82
C LEU A 173 -13.30 15.09 -21.72
N LEU A 174 -14.30 14.21 -21.77
CA LEU A 174 -14.43 13.08 -20.84
C LEU A 174 -13.19 12.20 -20.85
N SER A 175 -12.68 11.85 -22.04
CA SER A 175 -11.47 11.03 -22.19
C SER A 175 -10.24 11.70 -21.57
N VAL A 176 -10.04 13.00 -21.81
CA VAL A 176 -8.94 13.77 -21.23
C VAL A 176 -9.07 13.84 -19.71
N LEU A 177 -10.27 14.11 -19.18
CA LEU A 177 -10.53 14.14 -17.74
C LEU A 177 -10.23 12.79 -17.08
N SER A 178 -10.60 11.67 -17.72
CA SER A 178 -10.29 10.33 -17.22
C SER A 178 -8.79 10.04 -17.20
N VAL A 179 -8.05 10.41 -18.26
CA VAL A 179 -6.59 10.25 -18.32
C VAL A 179 -5.88 11.09 -17.26
N VAL A 180 -6.31 12.34 -17.07
CA VAL A 180 -5.76 13.21 -16.03
C VAL A 180 -6.08 12.66 -14.63
N ALA A 181 -7.31 12.21 -14.40
CA ALA A 181 -7.72 11.64 -13.13
C ALA A 181 -6.88 10.41 -12.76
N ILE A 182 -6.72 9.43 -13.67
CA ILE A 182 -5.93 8.23 -13.38
C ILE A 182 -4.44 8.56 -13.17
N THR A 183 -3.88 9.50 -13.95
CA THR A 183 -2.48 9.93 -13.77
C THR A 183 -2.26 10.55 -12.38
N LEU A 184 -3.22 11.35 -11.89
CA LEU A 184 -3.17 11.93 -10.54
C LEU A 184 -3.31 10.86 -9.45
N ALA A 185 -4.19 9.88 -9.66
CA ALA A 185 -4.38 8.76 -8.73
C ALA A 185 -3.09 7.93 -8.60
N ASP A 186 -2.49 7.54 -9.72
CA ASP A 186 -1.28 6.73 -9.75
C ASP A 186 -0.11 7.48 -9.11
N PHE A 187 0.12 8.73 -9.51
CA PHE A 187 1.18 9.55 -8.93
C PHE A 187 0.96 9.81 -7.43
N GLY A 188 -0.29 10.07 -7.03
CA GLY A 188 -0.69 10.17 -5.62
C GLY A 188 -0.36 8.89 -4.85
N GLN A 189 -0.66 7.72 -5.42
CA GLN A 189 -0.40 6.42 -4.80
C GLN A 189 1.09 6.11 -4.69
N TYR A 190 1.90 6.54 -5.65
CA TYR A 190 3.36 6.49 -5.53
C TYR A 190 3.87 7.32 -4.36
N LEU A 191 3.46 8.59 -4.26
CA LEU A 191 3.87 9.45 -3.14
C LEU A 191 3.44 8.86 -1.79
N ASN A 192 2.27 8.25 -1.74
CA ASN A 192 1.71 7.60 -0.56
C ASN A 192 2.51 6.34 -0.16
N THR A 193 2.95 5.56 -1.15
CA THR A 193 3.84 4.40 -0.91
C THR A 193 5.21 4.86 -0.43
N THR A 194 5.80 5.88 -1.08
CA THR A 194 7.07 6.49 -0.64
C THR A 194 6.96 7.05 0.78
N LEU A 195 5.84 7.70 1.12
CA LEU A 195 5.55 8.17 2.48
C LEU A 195 5.58 7.02 3.49
N GLY A 196 4.94 5.89 3.18
CA GLY A 196 4.98 4.68 4.01
C GLY A 196 6.40 4.13 4.17
N VAL A 197 7.15 4.01 3.07
CA VAL A 197 8.53 3.48 3.10
C VAL A 197 9.42 4.38 3.95
N ASN A 198 9.36 5.69 3.74
CA ASN A 198 10.14 6.67 4.50
C ASN A 198 9.78 6.61 5.99
N ALA A 199 8.49 6.45 6.35
CA ALA A 199 8.07 6.29 7.73
C ALA A 199 8.68 5.01 8.37
N LYS A 200 8.64 3.89 7.66
CA LYS A 200 9.23 2.61 8.09
C LYS A 200 10.74 2.73 8.27
N SER A 201 11.44 3.36 7.33
CA SER A 201 12.89 3.59 7.40
C SER A 201 13.28 4.45 8.61
N ILE A 202 12.55 5.53 8.90
CA ILE A 202 12.82 6.38 10.08
C ILE A 202 12.67 5.58 11.38
N VAL A 203 11.65 4.71 11.47
CA VAL A 203 11.40 3.90 12.67
C VAL A 203 12.49 2.86 12.86
N MET A 204 12.83 2.12 11.80
CA MET A 204 13.93 1.15 11.81
C MET A 204 15.25 1.80 12.26
N ASP A 205 15.58 2.94 11.67
CA ASP A 205 16.79 3.71 11.97
C ASP A 205 16.79 4.23 13.42
N SER A 206 15.66 4.78 13.89
CA SER A 206 15.50 5.25 15.27
C SER A 206 15.68 4.13 16.30
N VAL A 207 15.09 2.95 16.03
CA VAL A 207 15.23 1.75 16.88
C VAL A 207 16.69 1.29 16.90
N TYR A 208 17.36 1.26 15.74
CA TYR A 208 18.76 0.88 15.63
C TYR A 208 19.66 1.82 16.46
N HIS A 209 19.58 3.14 16.21
CA HIS A 209 20.38 4.11 16.94
C HIS A 209 20.08 4.17 18.44
N LYS A 210 18.82 3.96 18.83
CA LYS A 210 18.46 3.91 20.25
C LYS A 210 19.06 2.68 20.92
N THR A 211 18.98 1.51 20.28
CA THR A 211 19.53 0.25 20.80
C THR A 211 21.04 0.36 21.06
N LEU A 212 21.80 1.00 20.16
CA LEU A 212 23.24 1.24 20.36
C LEU A 212 23.58 2.16 21.55
N LYS A 213 22.62 2.95 22.04
CA LYS A 213 22.80 3.91 23.14
C LYS A 213 22.09 3.46 24.44
N LEU A 214 21.45 2.29 24.46
CA LEU A 214 20.76 1.80 25.65
C LEU A 214 21.77 1.41 26.73
N SER A 215 21.51 1.84 27.96
CA SER A 215 22.27 1.36 29.13
C SER A 215 21.99 -0.12 29.38
N ARG A 216 22.92 -0.84 30.02
CA ARG A 216 22.73 -2.27 30.37
C ARG A 216 21.45 -2.52 31.18
N CYS A 217 21.08 -1.61 32.08
CA CYS A 217 19.86 -1.72 32.89
C CYS A 217 18.58 -1.54 32.05
N SER A 218 18.58 -0.62 31.07
CA SER A 218 17.44 -0.48 30.15
C SER A 218 17.37 -1.62 29.14
N ASN A 219 18.52 -2.12 28.68
CA ASN A 219 18.61 -3.24 27.77
C ASN A 219 18.20 -4.57 28.44
N ALA A 220 18.41 -4.72 29.75
CA ALA A 220 17.93 -5.88 30.50
C ALA A 220 16.40 -5.94 30.63
N LYS A 221 15.70 -4.80 30.44
CA LYS A 221 14.23 -4.71 30.50
C LYS A 221 13.55 -5.04 29.16
N MET A 222 14.29 -5.09 28.06
CA MET A 222 13.76 -5.45 26.74
C MET A 222 14.49 -6.68 26.22
N THR A 223 13.73 -7.68 25.79
CA THR A 223 14.28 -8.85 25.12
C THR A 223 14.76 -8.49 23.72
N SER A 224 15.75 -9.22 23.21
CA SER A 224 16.18 -9.07 21.81
C SER A 224 15.03 -9.29 20.82
N GLY A 225 14.04 -10.13 21.17
CA GLY A 225 12.85 -10.37 20.35
C GLY A 225 11.93 -9.17 20.25
N GLU A 226 11.76 -8.41 21.34
CA GLU A 226 10.95 -7.17 21.33
C GLU A 226 11.60 -6.09 20.45
N ILE A 227 12.93 -5.94 20.48
CA ILE A 227 13.65 -4.99 19.62
C ILE A 227 13.46 -5.35 18.13
N VAL A 228 13.61 -6.63 17.78
CA VAL A 228 13.37 -7.12 16.41
C VAL A 228 11.91 -6.90 16.00
N THR A 229 10.97 -7.09 16.92
CA THR A 229 9.53 -6.85 16.66
C THR A 229 9.28 -5.37 16.35
N MET A 230 9.85 -4.44 17.12
CA MET A 230 9.74 -3.01 16.83
C MET A 230 10.35 -2.65 15.47
N ALA A 231 11.52 -3.19 15.16
CA ALA A 231 12.23 -2.90 13.92
C ALA A 231 11.53 -3.50 12.68
N ALA A 232 10.92 -4.67 12.79
CA ALA A 232 10.34 -5.38 11.64
C ALA A 232 8.80 -5.29 11.57
N VAL A 233 8.10 -5.71 12.63
CA VAL A 233 6.63 -5.85 12.63
C VAL A 233 5.95 -4.50 12.85
N ASP A 234 6.40 -3.72 13.82
CA ASP A 234 5.75 -2.44 14.13
C ASP A 234 6.07 -1.36 13.09
N SER A 235 7.28 -1.38 12.52
CA SER A 235 7.64 -0.49 11.40
C SER A 235 6.83 -0.81 10.13
N GLU A 236 6.51 -2.07 9.87
CA GLU A 236 5.61 -2.48 8.79
C GLU A 236 4.18 -2.01 9.01
N ARG A 237 3.67 -2.08 10.25
CA ARG A 237 2.35 -1.51 10.59
C ARG A 237 2.32 0.00 10.36
N LEU A 238 3.42 0.70 10.65
CA LEU A 238 3.53 2.13 10.35
C LEU A 238 3.57 2.40 8.85
N PHE A 239 4.27 1.59 8.05
CA PHE A 239 4.20 1.66 6.58
C PHE A 239 2.75 1.59 6.10
N GLN A 240 2.02 0.56 6.52
CA GLN A 240 0.60 0.37 6.14
C GLN A 240 -0.28 1.51 6.66
N GLY A 241 -0.05 2.00 7.88
CA GLY A 241 -0.78 3.12 8.45
C GLY A 241 -0.61 4.40 7.64
N TYR A 242 0.63 4.73 7.24
CA TYR A 242 0.91 5.92 6.44
C TYR A 242 0.34 5.85 5.03
N MET A 243 0.23 4.66 4.44
CA MET A 243 -0.47 4.47 3.16
C MET A 243 -1.98 4.79 3.24
N VAL A 244 -2.59 4.79 4.42
CA VAL A 244 -4.03 5.07 4.57
C VAL A 244 -4.29 6.54 4.92
N VAL A 245 -3.28 7.29 5.36
CA VAL A 245 -3.45 8.66 5.88
C VAL A 245 -4.18 9.61 4.92
N PRO A 246 -3.85 9.70 3.62
CA PRO A 246 -4.59 10.56 2.70
C PRO A 246 -6.08 10.22 2.62
N TRP A 247 -6.40 8.93 2.61
CA TRP A 247 -7.76 8.42 2.50
C TRP A 247 -8.62 8.69 3.74
N LEU A 248 -8.01 8.89 4.92
CA LEU A 248 -8.75 9.29 6.13
C LEU A 248 -9.48 10.64 5.96
N VAL A 249 -8.96 11.52 5.10
CA VAL A 249 -9.57 12.83 4.82
C VAL A 249 -10.36 12.79 3.52
N VAL A 250 -9.80 12.18 2.48
CA VAL A 250 -10.42 12.17 1.14
C VAL A 250 -11.69 11.33 1.12
N ALA A 251 -11.69 10.11 1.67
CA ALA A 251 -12.85 9.21 1.55
C ALA A 251 -14.12 9.73 2.26
N PRO A 252 -14.06 10.31 3.48
CA PRO A 252 -15.25 10.94 4.07
C PRO A 252 -15.72 12.16 3.28
N ALA A 253 -14.79 12.99 2.77
CA ALA A 253 -15.12 14.16 1.99
C ALA A 253 -15.82 13.79 0.67
N THR A 254 -15.33 12.75 -0.02
CA THR A 254 -15.96 12.25 -1.25
C THR A 254 -17.34 11.68 -0.98
N LEU A 255 -17.51 10.89 0.08
CA LEU A 255 -18.81 10.33 0.44
C LEU A 255 -19.86 11.42 0.68
N ILE A 256 -19.49 12.48 1.40
CA ILE A 256 -20.37 13.64 1.63
C ILE A 256 -20.70 14.33 0.30
N ALA A 257 -19.69 14.55 -0.56
CA ALA A 257 -19.90 15.19 -1.85
C ALA A 257 -20.82 14.38 -2.78
N VAL A 258 -20.67 13.05 -2.84
CA VAL A 258 -21.53 12.14 -3.60
C VAL A 258 -23.00 12.35 -3.22
N PHE A 259 -23.33 12.33 -1.92
CA PHE A 259 -24.72 12.46 -1.49
C PHE A 259 -25.28 13.88 -1.61
N ILE A 260 -24.42 14.90 -1.57
CA ILE A 260 -24.82 16.27 -1.95
C ILE A 260 -25.18 16.31 -3.44
N LEU A 261 -24.37 15.72 -4.32
CA LEU A 261 -24.64 15.68 -5.76
C LEU A 261 -25.91 14.87 -6.09
N VAL A 262 -26.10 13.73 -5.43
CA VAL A 262 -27.36 12.96 -5.52
C VAL A 262 -28.55 13.81 -5.05
N GLY A 263 -28.40 14.59 -3.98
CA GLY A 263 -29.43 15.50 -3.48
C GLY A 263 -29.74 16.66 -4.42
N ILE A 264 -28.76 17.15 -5.18
CA ILE A 264 -28.97 18.18 -6.21
C ILE A 264 -29.75 17.60 -7.40
N GLU A 265 -29.47 16.37 -7.79
CA GLU A 265 -30.07 15.71 -8.96
C GLU A 265 -31.45 15.10 -8.70
N MET A 266 -31.64 14.46 -7.54
CA MET A 266 -32.88 13.74 -7.17
C MET A 266 -33.70 14.42 -6.07
N GLY A 267 -33.24 15.58 -5.58
CA GLY A 267 -33.86 16.30 -4.48
C GLY A 267 -33.26 15.94 -3.11
N PHE A 268 -33.33 16.93 -2.20
CA PHE A 268 -32.66 16.88 -0.90
C PHE A 268 -33.02 15.66 -0.06
N VAL A 269 -34.29 15.25 -0.05
CA VAL A 269 -34.79 14.11 0.73
C VAL A 269 -34.12 12.80 0.27
N VAL A 270 -33.98 12.60 -1.04
CA VAL A 270 -33.38 11.39 -1.60
C VAL A 270 -31.89 11.32 -1.24
N GLY A 271 -31.16 12.42 -1.41
CA GLY A 271 -29.75 12.51 -1.01
C GLY A 271 -29.53 12.25 0.48
N LEU A 272 -30.39 12.81 1.34
CA LEU A 272 -30.31 12.60 2.78
C LEU A 272 -30.56 11.14 3.17
N VAL A 273 -31.61 10.51 2.63
CA VAL A 273 -31.93 9.11 2.96
C VAL A 273 -30.87 8.15 2.43
N GLY A 274 -30.36 8.38 1.21
CA GLY A 274 -29.23 7.64 0.68
C GLY A 274 -28.00 7.75 1.58
N GLY A 275 -27.62 8.97 1.96
CA GLY A 275 -26.48 9.22 2.83
C GLY A 275 -26.60 8.58 4.21
N LEU A 276 -27.79 8.68 4.82
CA LEU A 276 -28.09 8.02 6.08
C LEU A 276 -28.05 6.48 5.98
N SER A 277 -28.46 5.92 4.85
CA SER A 277 -28.41 4.47 4.63
C SER A 277 -26.97 3.95 4.59
N ILE A 278 -26.07 4.63 3.85
CA ILE A 278 -24.64 4.26 3.86
C ILE A 278 -24.02 4.52 5.23
N ALA A 279 -24.33 5.65 5.88
CA ALA A 279 -23.82 5.94 7.22
C ALA A 279 -24.22 4.85 8.24
N ALA A 280 -25.46 4.34 8.17
CA ALA A 280 -25.91 3.24 9.02
C ALA A 280 -25.14 1.95 8.75
N VAL A 281 -24.90 1.62 7.49
CA VAL A 281 -24.12 0.43 7.11
C VAL A 281 -22.64 0.57 7.51
N LEU A 282 -22.05 1.75 7.37
CA LEU A 282 -20.69 2.04 7.84
C LEU A 282 -20.58 1.93 9.36
N TYR A 283 -21.56 2.48 10.10
CA TYR A 283 -21.62 2.34 11.55
C TYR A 283 -21.70 0.88 11.98
N TRP A 284 -22.57 0.10 11.33
CA TRP A 284 -22.63 -1.35 11.53
C TRP A 284 -21.29 -2.02 11.25
N GLY A 285 -20.64 -1.67 10.14
CA GLY A 285 -19.32 -2.17 9.76
C GLY A 285 -18.24 -1.88 10.80
N LEU A 286 -18.27 -0.71 11.44
CA LEU A 286 -17.35 -0.34 12.52
C LEU A 286 -17.57 -1.17 13.79
N VAL A 287 -18.82 -1.39 14.18
CA VAL A 287 -19.17 -2.24 15.33
C VAL A 287 -18.78 -3.69 15.06
N SER A 288 -19.10 -4.19 13.87
CA SER A 288 -18.73 -5.54 13.41
C SER A 288 -17.21 -5.72 13.36
N ALA A 289 -16.45 -4.74 12.85
CA ALA A 289 -14.99 -4.78 12.83
C ALA A 289 -14.38 -4.88 14.25
N LYS A 290 -14.96 -4.20 15.24
CA LYS A 290 -14.53 -4.33 16.65
C LYS A 290 -14.77 -5.75 17.17
N ALA A 291 -15.93 -6.34 16.89
CA ALA A 291 -16.24 -7.71 17.26
C ALA A 291 -15.29 -8.71 16.59
N VAL A 292 -15.02 -8.56 15.29
CA VAL A 292 -14.05 -9.35 14.53
C VAL A 292 -12.65 -9.23 15.13
N GLY A 293 -12.24 -8.03 15.56
CA GLY A 293 -10.96 -7.79 16.23
C GLY A 293 -10.84 -8.52 17.58
N GLN A 294 -11.90 -8.51 18.39
CA GLN A 294 -11.95 -9.26 19.65
C GLN A 294 -11.90 -10.77 19.43
N ALA A 295 -12.66 -11.28 18.45
CA ALA A 295 -12.61 -12.68 18.06
C ALA A 295 -11.20 -13.09 17.59
N ARG A 296 -10.52 -12.23 16.81
CA ARG A 296 -9.14 -12.43 16.37
C ARG A 296 -8.15 -12.50 17.55
N HIS A 297 -8.34 -11.65 18.55
CA HIS A 297 -7.52 -11.69 19.77
C HIS A 297 -7.67 -13.04 20.48
N HIS A 298 -8.90 -13.52 20.67
CA HIS A 298 -9.15 -14.81 21.32
C HIS A 298 -8.58 -16.00 20.52
N ILE A 299 -8.70 -15.98 19.20
CA ILE A 299 -8.06 -16.98 18.33
C ILE A 299 -6.54 -16.98 18.53
N THR A 300 -5.93 -15.81 18.58
CA THR A 300 -4.47 -15.67 18.74
C THR A 300 -4.00 -16.25 20.08
N THR A 301 -4.79 -16.11 21.15
CA THR A 301 -4.46 -16.71 22.46
C THR A 301 -4.46 -18.24 22.42
N ILE A 302 -5.47 -18.88 21.81
CA ILE A 302 -5.55 -20.34 21.71
C ILE A 302 -4.49 -20.88 20.74
N GLN A 303 -4.24 -20.17 19.65
CA GLN A 303 -3.18 -20.52 18.70
C GLN A 303 -1.80 -20.49 19.38
N ALA A 304 -1.54 -19.51 20.25
CA ALA A 304 -0.31 -19.44 21.03
C ALA A 304 -0.16 -20.64 21.99
N GLU A 305 -1.24 -21.05 22.66
CA GLU A 305 -1.25 -22.25 23.51
C GLU A 305 -0.88 -23.51 22.71
N ARG A 306 -1.49 -23.71 21.53
CA ARG A 306 -1.19 -24.87 20.65
C ARG A 306 0.28 -24.88 20.22
N VAL A 307 0.80 -23.73 19.79
CA VAL A 307 2.19 -23.59 19.35
C VAL A 307 3.15 -23.86 20.50
N LYS A 308 2.86 -23.33 21.69
CA LYS A 308 3.65 -23.58 22.91
C LYS A 308 3.70 -25.08 23.24
N LEU A 309 2.55 -25.75 23.33
CA LEU A 309 2.49 -27.19 23.63
C LEU A 309 3.25 -28.01 22.58
N THR A 310 3.09 -27.67 21.31
CA THR A 310 3.80 -28.36 20.21
C THR A 310 5.31 -28.20 20.38
N ASN A 311 5.79 -27.00 20.71
CA ASN A 311 7.20 -26.76 20.99
C ASN A 311 7.68 -27.57 22.20
N GLU A 312 6.95 -27.62 23.31
CA GLU A 312 7.31 -28.40 24.50
C GLU A 312 7.46 -29.90 24.17
N ILE A 313 6.53 -30.47 23.40
CA ILE A 313 6.58 -31.86 22.93
C ILE A 313 7.81 -32.12 22.05
N LEU A 314 8.13 -31.20 21.13
CA LEU A 314 9.29 -31.34 20.24
C LEU A 314 10.62 -31.27 21.02
N HIS A 315 10.74 -30.38 22.01
CA HIS A 315 11.92 -30.33 22.87
C HIS A 315 12.06 -31.62 23.72
N GLY A 316 10.94 -32.20 24.16
CA GLY A 316 10.88 -33.44 24.96
C GLY A 316 10.73 -34.73 24.15
N ILE A 317 10.95 -34.73 22.83
CA ILE A 317 10.49 -35.80 21.94
C ILE A 317 11.03 -37.19 22.31
N ARG A 318 12.26 -37.28 22.82
CA ARG A 318 12.87 -38.55 23.26
C ARG A 318 12.10 -39.20 24.41
N VAL A 319 11.63 -38.40 25.37
CA VAL A 319 10.84 -38.88 26.52
C VAL A 319 9.47 -39.34 26.05
N VAL A 320 8.81 -38.55 25.18
CA VAL A 320 7.51 -38.91 24.61
C VAL A 320 7.57 -40.25 23.86
N LYS A 321 8.64 -40.47 23.07
CA LYS A 321 8.88 -41.75 22.38
C LYS A 321 9.19 -42.90 23.33
N LEU A 322 10.02 -42.67 24.34
CA LEU A 322 10.41 -43.70 25.32
C LEU A 322 9.19 -44.29 26.06
N TYR A 323 8.22 -43.43 26.39
CA TYR A 323 7.00 -43.83 27.11
C TYR A 323 5.80 -44.13 26.20
N ALA A 324 5.98 -44.12 24.87
CA ALA A 324 4.91 -44.29 23.89
C ALA A 324 3.70 -43.33 24.10
N TRP A 325 3.97 -42.08 24.48
CA TRP A 325 2.95 -41.06 24.75
C TRP A 325 2.45 -40.31 23.51
N GLU A 326 2.82 -40.72 22.29
CA GLU A 326 2.51 -39.97 21.08
C GLU A 326 1.01 -39.77 20.89
N THR A 327 0.22 -40.84 21.01
CA THR A 327 -1.23 -40.79 20.82
C THR A 327 -1.90 -39.85 21.83
N TYR A 328 -1.49 -39.92 23.10
CA TYR A 328 -2.01 -39.05 24.16
C TYR A 328 -1.69 -37.58 23.89
N MET A 329 -0.46 -37.27 23.49
CA MET A 329 -0.05 -35.90 23.18
C MET A 329 -0.74 -35.38 21.91
N GLU A 330 -0.94 -36.24 20.91
CA GLU A 330 -1.68 -35.92 19.69
C GLU A 330 -3.14 -35.57 20.01
N GLU A 331 -3.84 -36.37 20.83
CA GLU A 331 -5.22 -36.09 21.27
C GLU A 331 -5.33 -34.75 22.01
N ARG A 332 -4.33 -34.44 22.85
CA ARG A 332 -4.26 -33.16 23.55
C ARG A 332 -4.12 -31.99 22.58
N ILE A 333 -3.26 -32.10 21.55
CA ILE A 333 -3.14 -31.10 20.48
C ILE A 333 -4.45 -30.99 19.69
N LYS A 334 -5.07 -32.12 19.32
CA LYS A 334 -6.35 -32.16 18.59
C LYS A 334 -7.47 -31.46 19.36
N THR A 335 -7.50 -31.60 20.67
CA THR A 335 -8.50 -30.93 21.52
C THR A 335 -8.35 -29.41 21.48
N ILE A 336 -7.12 -28.89 21.58
CA ILE A 336 -6.85 -27.44 21.44
C ILE A 336 -7.17 -26.99 20.01
N ARG A 337 -6.82 -27.78 19.00
CA ARG A 337 -7.09 -27.50 17.59
C ARG A 337 -8.59 -27.44 17.30
N ALA A 338 -9.41 -28.30 17.91
CA ALA A 338 -10.86 -28.28 17.75
C ALA A 338 -11.46 -26.96 18.29
N LYS A 339 -10.99 -26.49 19.45
CA LYS A 339 -11.37 -25.17 20.00
C LYS A 339 -10.94 -24.04 19.07
N GLU A 340 -9.69 -24.07 18.60
CA GLU A 340 -9.16 -23.10 17.64
C GLU A 340 -10.02 -23.03 16.36
N LEU A 341 -10.37 -24.19 15.80
CA LEU A 341 -11.17 -24.29 14.56
C LEU A 341 -12.60 -23.79 14.76
N ALA A 342 -13.25 -24.08 15.89
CA ALA A 342 -14.58 -23.56 16.20
C ALA A 342 -14.59 -22.02 16.25
N LEU A 343 -13.61 -21.42 16.93
CA LEU A 343 -13.43 -19.97 16.98
C LEU A 343 -13.10 -19.39 15.60
N LEU A 344 -12.22 -20.05 14.85
CA LEU A 344 -11.85 -19.64 13.51
C LEU A 344 -13.06 -19.65 12.58
N ARG A 345 -13.93 -20.66 12.66
CA ARG A 345 -15.17 -20.72 11.87
C ARG A 345 -16.09 -19.54 12.15
N SER A 346 -16.32 -19.23 13.43
CA SER A 346 -17.13 -18.07 13.85
C SER A 346 -16.52 -16.76 13.35
N TYR A 347 -15.21 -16.57 13.52
CA TYR A 347 -14.48 -15.40 13.02
C TYR A 347 -14.58 -15.25 11.49
N GLN A 348 -14.41 -16.35 10.74
CA GLN A 348 -14.52 -16.32 9.29
C GLN A 348 -15.94 -15.92 8.86
N TYR A 349 -16.97 -16.47 9.51
CA TYR A 349 -18.36 -16.10 9.25
C TYR A 349 -18.62 -14.61 9.50
N GLN A 350 -18.20 -14.09 10.66
CA GLN A 350 -18.32 -12.67 11.00
C GLN A 350 -17.56 -11.77 10.02
N ARG A 351 -16.32 -12.13 9.65
CA ARG A 351 -15.51 -11.36 8.71
C ARG A 351 -16.17 -11.32 7.33
N VAL A 352 -16.59 -12.47 6.81
CA VAL A 352 -17.25 -12.57 5.49
C VAL A 352 -18.56 -11.79 5.51
N LEU A 353 -19.38 -11.92 6.55
CA LEU A 353 -20.61 -11.15 6.69
C LEU A 353 -20.33 -9.64 6.66
N ASN A 354 -19.33 -9.17 7.40
CA ASN A 354 -18.93 -7.77 7.40
C ASN A 354 -18.53 -7.29 5.99
N THR A 355 -17.71 -8.07 5.29
CA THR A 355 -17.28 -7.76 3.91
C THR A 355 -18.47 -7.72 2.96
N VAL A 356 -19.35 -8.72 2.99
CA VAL A 356 -20.53 -8.81 2.11
C VAL A 356 -21.47 -7.63 2.33
N VAL A 357 -21.77 -7.29 3.59
CA VAL A 357 -22.64 -6.14 3.92
C VAL A 357 -22.06 -4.83 3.40
N LEU A 358 -20.76 -4.60 3.60
CA LEU A 358 -20.09 -3.39 3.11
C LEU A 358 -20.03 -3.35 1.57
N SER A 359 -19.84 -4.48 0.90
CA SER A 359 -19.83 -4.57 -0.57
C SER A 359 -21.20 -4.34 -1.20
N ILE A 360 -22.29 -4.76 -0.56
CA ILE A 360 -23.66 -4.58 -1.07
C ILE A 360 -24.23 -3.19 -0.72
N ALA A 361 -23.64 -2.49 0.26
CA ALA A 361 -24.13 -1.21 0.76
C ALA A 361 -24.40 -0.16 -0.34
N PRO A 362 -23.51 0.07 -1.32
CA PRO A 362 -23.75 1.07 -2.37
C PRO A 362 -24.95 0.68 -3.26
N VAL A 363 -25.08 -0.60 -3.60
CA VAL A 363 -26.20 -1.12 -4.40
C VAL A 363 -27.53 -0.93 -3.67
N PHE A 364 -27.55 -1.24 -2.37
CA PHE A 364 -28.75 -1.04 -1.54
C PHE A 364 -29.12 0.44 -1.42
N SER A 365 -28.14 1.31 -1.17
CA SER A 365 -28.35 2.76 -1.11
C SER A 365 -28.88 3.31 -2.44
N LEU A 366 -28.32 2.88 -3.57
CA LEU A 366 -28.76 3.28 -4.90
C LEU A 366 -30.21 2.86 -5.15
N ALA A 367 -30.56 1.61 -4.86
CA ALA A 367 -31.93 1.10 -5.01
C ALA A 367 -32.92 1.90 -4.14
N LEU A 368 -32.53 2.24 -2.91
CA LEU A 368 -33.33 3.06 -2.01
C LEU A 368 -33.54 4.47 -2.56
N CYS A 369 -32.50 5.11 -3.08
CA CYS A 369 -32.59 6.42 -3.70
C CYS A 369 -33.57 6.43 -4.88
N LEU A 370 -33.44 5.45 -5.79
CA LEU A 370 -34.31 5.32 -6.96
C LEU A 370 -35.77 5.05 -6.57
N ALA A 371 -36.01 4.15 -5.62
CA ALA A 371 -37.35 3.84 -5.15
C ALA A 371 -38.04 5.05 -4.52
N LEU A 372 -37.32 5.84 -3.71
CA LEU A 372 -37.84 7.06 -3.10
C LEU A 372 -38.12 8.16 -4.14
N TYR A 373 -37.25 8.30 -5.13
CA TYR A 373 -37.45 9.27 -6.21
C TYR A 373 -38.73 8.99 -7.01
N ILE A 374 -38.97 7.72 -7.35
CA ILE A 374 -40.19 7.27 -8.04
C ILE A 374 -41.42 7.41 -7.12
N ALA A 375 -41.29 7.08 -5.83
CA ALA A 375 -42.38 7.21 -4.87
C ALA A 375 -42.85 8.66 -4.65
N GLN A 376 -41.99 9.65 -4.90
CA GLN A 376 -42.35 11.07 -4.91
C GLN A 376 -43.10 11.51 -6.17
N GLY A 377 -43.32 10.60 -7.13
CA GLY A 377 -44.02 10.87 -8.38
C GLY A 377 -43.14 11.45 -9.48
N ASN A 378 -41.81 11.46 -9.30
CA ASN A 378 -40.88 11.94 -10.32
C ASN A 378 -40.63 10.87 -11.40
N GLU A 379 -40.49 11.30 -12.65
CA GLU A 379 -40.16 10.41 -13.76
C GLU A 379 -38.64 10.16 -13.83
N LEU A 380 -38.26 8.89 -13.92
CA LEU A 380 -36.85 8.50 -14.02
C LEU A 380 -36.39 8.63 -15.48
N THR A 381 -35.68 9.72 -15.79
CA THR A 381 -35.06 9.90 -17.10
C THR A 381 -33.77 9.07 -17.23
N THR A 382 -33.45 8.63 -18.46
CA THR A 382 -32.23 7.85 -18.73
C THR A 382 -30.95 8.57 -18.28
N PRO A 383 -30.71 9.87 -18.60
CA PRO A 383 -29.50 10.55 -18.17
C PRO A 383 -29.37 10.63 -16.64
N LEU A 384 -30.48 10.88 -15.93
CA LEU A 384 -30.50 10.92 -14.47
C LEU A 384 -30.13 9.56 -13.85
N ALA A 385 -30.73 8.47 -14.34
CA ALA A 385 -30.46 7.13 -13.84
C ALA A 385 -28.98 6.76 -14.00
N PHE A 386 -28.39 6.96 -15.18
CA PHE A 386 -26.98 6.66 -15.43
C PHE A 386 -26.04 7.51 -14.56
N THR A 387 -26.37 8.78 -14.36
CA THR A 387 -25.57 9.71 -13.55
C THR A 387 -25.50 9.26 -12.09
N ILE A 388 -26.63 8.84 -11.53
CA ILE A 388 -26.73 8.45 -10.11
C ILE A 388 -26.09 7.08 -9.88
N ILE A 389 -26.26 6.16 -10.83
CA ILE A 389 -25.53 4.88 -10.83
C ILE A 389 -24.03 5.14 -10.82
N ALA A 390 -23.55 6.08 -11.66
CA ALA A 390 -22.14 6.43 -11.70
C ALA A 390 -21.66 7.08 -10.39
N TYR A 391 -22.42 8.01 -9.80
CA TYR A 391 -22.05 8.61 -8.51
C TYR A 391 -21.93 7.62 -7.35
N VAL A 392 -22.82 6.63 -7.26
CA VAL A 392 -22.86 5.68 -6.13
C VAL A 392 -21.91 4.50 -6.31
N ASN A 393 -21.53 4.16 -7.55
CA ASN A 393 -20.59 3.08 -7.85
C ASN A 393 -19.11 3.49 -7.78
N HIS A 394 -18.83 4.80 -7.64
CA HIS A 394 -17.49 5.34 -7.37
C HIS A 394 -17.23 5.44 -5.87
#